data_AF-A0A9D3T0N9-F1
#
_entry.id   AF-A0A9D3T0N9-F1
#
_cell.length_a   1.000
_cell.length_b   1.000
_cell.length_c   1.000
_cell.angle_alpha   90.00
_cell.angle_beta   90.00
_cell.angle_gamma   90.00
#
_symmetry.space_group_name_H-M   'P 1'
#
loop_
_entity.id
_entity.type
_entity.pdbx_description
1 polymer ?
#
loop_
_entity_poly.entity_id
_entity_poly.type
_entity_poly.pdbx_seq_one_letter_code
_entity_poly.pdbx_strand_id
1 'polypeptide(L)'
;MTYAEAKNRNVNAGKRKVRNWKRQVSVKLFQLYLNLSIQRCLHKRTPTHKELFHSRLTFVTWTAQDTFYNPKDTDMSQARWRWFYLAECGMWHMFQVNPSKECSLTSDCIERNYARNQQGLKEYSIAGCIYLFDFLDMKQINMTTGTDRPIKRVLHSDTGFRCICNNIALPSPAHQEKITPDEPYQIIPLDRDAREFKSVKKLFTETMPNAGIHSIQRIQNSHLWECFRRKRKQLSTTKKMTLDERLLFHGTDRRNIKSICAYNFDLRFAGSNGNLLGNGIYFAKHASYANRFCRNEKRNGTPTLKSMILARVLVGEFTLGETGICRVPSKSQTKREFYDSCVDEFDHPKVFVVFDSNQVYPEYLIEFY
;
A
#
# COMPACT_ATOMS: atom_id res chain seq x y z
N MET A 1 -47.21 20.75 -46.94
CA MET A 1 -46.14 20.06 -46.18
C MET A 1 -44.93 19.95 -47.08
N THR A 2 -43.91 20.74 -46.81
CA THR A 2 -42.70 20.86 -47.65
C THR A 2 -41.73 19.71 -47.39
N TYR A 3 -40.94 19.34 -48.39
CA TYR A 3 -39.99 18.21 -48.43
C TYR A 3 -39.03 18.13 -47.21
N ALA A 4 -38.78 19.25 -46.53
CA ALA A 4 -37.97 19.34 -45.32
C ALA A 4 -38.64 18.72 -44.07
N GLU A 5 -39.98 18.75 -43.96
CA GLU A 5 -40.72 18.25 -42.79
C GLU A 5 -40.83 16.73 -42.79
N ALA A 6 -40.89 16.11 -43.97
CA ALA A 6 -40.90 14.66 -44.14
C ALA A 6 -39.56 14.01 -43.76
N LYS A 7 -38.43 14.68 -44.05
CA LYS A 7 -37.09 14.18 -43.74
C LYS A 7 -36.81 14.19 -42.23
N ASN A 8 -37.32 15.19 -41.51
CA ASN A 8 -37.11 15.32 -40.06
C ASN A 8 -37.96 14.34 -39.24
N ARG A 9 -39.15 13.96 -39.71
CA ARG A 9 -39.98 12.91 -39.09
C ARG A 9 -39.34 11.52 -39.21
N ASN A 10 -38.70 11.20 -40.33
CA ASN A 10 -38.05 9.90 -40.55
C ASN A 10 -36.78 9.69 -39.70
N VAL A 11 -35.98 10.75 -39.49
CA VAL A 11 -34.77 10.66 -38.64
C VAL A 11 -35.14 10.47 -37.15
N ASN A 12 -36.21 11.11 -36.67
CA ASN A 12 -36.67 10.95 -35.30
C ASN A 12 -37.35 9.59 -35.04
N ALA A 13 -38.02 9.00 -36.04
CA ALA A 13 -38.55 7.64 -35.96
C ALA A 13 -37.43 6.58 -35.88
N GLY A 14 -36.34 6.76 -36.63
CA GLY A 14 -35.15 5.90 -36.58
C GLY A 14 -34.45 5.93 -35.22
N LYS A 15 -34.28 7.12 -34.62
CA LYS A 15 -33.66 7.28 -33.30
C LYS A 15 -34.50 6.68 -32.16
N ARG A 16 -35.83 6.70 -32.26
CA ARG A 16 -36.73 6.02 -31.30
C ARG A 16 -36.67 4.49 -31.40
N LYS A 17 -36.59 3.93 -32.63
CA LYS A 17 -36.43 2.47 -32.82
C LYS A 17 -35.10 1.95 -32.24
N VAL A 18 -33.99 2.66 -32.45
CA VAL A 18 -32.67 2.27 -31.91
C VAL A 18 -32.62 2.34 -30.37
N ARG A 19 -33.27 3.33 -29.75
CA ARG A 19 -33.38 3.42 -28.28
C ARG A 19 -34.23 2.30 -27.68
N ASN A 20 -35.35 1.93 -28.31
CA ASN A 20 -36.17 0.80 -27.86
C ASN A 20 -35.47 -0.55 -28.03
N TRP A 21 -34.69 -0.73 -29.10
CA TRP A 21 -33.89 -1.94 -29.28
C TRP A 21 -32.79 -2.09 -28.21
N LYS A 22 -32.06 -1.01 -27.90
CA LYS A 22 -31.05 -1.02 -26.81
C LYS A 22 -31.66 -1.32 -25.43
N ARG A 23 -32.87 -0.83 -25.13
CA ARG A 23 -33.59 -1.15 -23.89
C ARG A 23 -34.03 -2.62 -23.83
N GLN A 24 -34.56 -3.17 -24.91
CA GLN A 24 -34.98 -4.58 -24.94
C GLN A 24 -33.80 -5.56 -24.85
N VAL A 25 -32.64 -5.23 -25.42
CA VAL A 25 -31.41 -6.03 -25.32
C VAL A 25 -30.83 -5.99 -23.90
N SER A 26 -30.84 -4.83 -23.22
CA SER A 26 -30.40 -4.72 -21.82
C SER A 26 -31.27 -5.52 -20.84
N VAL A 27 -32.60 -5.55 -21.04
CA VAL A 27 -33.51 -6.31 -20.16
C VAL A 27 -33.33 -7.82 -20.36
N LYS A 28 -33.13 -8.30 -21.59
CA LYS A 28 -32.87 -9.73 -21.86
C LYS A 28 -31.51 -10.20 -21.32
N LEU A 29 -30.47 -9.37 -21.38
CA LEU A 29 -29.16 -9.69 -20.80
C LEU A 29 -29.18 -9.71 -19.26
N PHE A 30 -29.97 -8.83 -18.63
CA PHE A 30 -30.12 -8.81 -17.18
C PHE A 30 -30.88 -10.04 -16.64
N GLN A 31 -31.89 -10.51 -17.38
CA GLN A 31 -32.64 -11.73 -17.02
C GLN A 31 -31.79 -13.01 -17.16
N LEU A 32 -30.88 -13.07 -18.14
CA LEU A 32 -29.93 -14.19 -18.31
C LEU A 32 -28.87 -14.24 -17.22
N TYR A 33 -28.43 -13.08 -16.71
CA TYR A 33 -27.46 -13.01 -15.60
C TYR A 33 -28.08 -13.47 -14.27
N LEU A 34 -29.35 -13.14 -14.01
CA LEU A 34 -30.01 -13.54 -12.76
C LEU A 34 -30.27 -15.05 -12.69
N ASN A 35 -30.61 -15.69 -13.82
CA ASN A 35 -30.84 -17.14 -13.86
C ASN A 35 -29.56 -17.98 -13.68
N LEU A 36 -28.40 -17.48 -14.13
CA LEU A 36 -27.10 -18.13 -13.94
C LEU A 36 -26.58 -18.02 -12.49
N SER A 37 -26.98 -16.98 -11.76
CA SER A 37 -26.62 -16.80 -10.35
C SER A 37 -27.46 -17.64 -9.39
N ILE A 38 -28.72 -17.97 -9.75
CA ILE A 38 -29.62 -18.76 -8.90
C ILE A 38 -29.32 -20.27 -9.01
N GLN A 39 -28.85 -20.78 -10.15
CA GLN A 39 -28.45 -22.19 -10.29
C GLN A 39 -27.14 -22.58 -9.57
N ARG A 40 -26.33 -21.62 -9.11
CA ARG A 40 -25.10 -21.90 -8.34
C ARG A 40 -25.28 -21.91 -6.82
N CYS A 41 -26.50 -21.67 -6.32
CA CYS A 41 -26.77 -21.57 -4.88
C CYS A 41 -27.52 -22.77 -4.27
N LEU A 42 -27.82 -23.81 -5.06
CA LEU A 42 -28.44 -25.05 -4.57
C LEU A 42 -27.66 -26.26 -5.06
N HIS A 43 -26.52 -26.56 -4.43
CA HIS A 43 -25.94 -27.92 -4.29
C HIS A 43 -24.72 -27.84 -3.35
N LYS A 44 -24.99 -27.84 -2.04
CA LYS A 44 -24.00 -28.26 -1.04
C LYS A 44 -24.63 -29.42 -0.27
N ARG A 45 -24.30 -30.65 -0.68
CA ARG A 45 -24.44 -31.85 0.15
C ARG A 45 -23.03 -32.25 0.62
N THR A 46 -22.93 -32.52 1.91
CA THR A 46 -21.78 -33.06 2.66
C THR A 46 -21.30 -34.40 2.11
N PRO A 47 -20.05 -34.80 2.41
CA PRO A 47 -19.86 -36.20 2.81
C PRO A 47 -18.89 -36.43 3.98
N THR A 48 -19.24 -37.47 4.73
CA THR A 48 -18.55 -38.14 5.83
C THR A 48 -17.71 -39.33 5.34
N HIS A 49 -16.54 -39.52 5.98
CA HIS A 49 -15.78 -40.76 6.27
C HIS A 49 -15.60 -41.95 5.27
N LYS A 50 -14.30 -42.34 5.17
CA LYS A 50 -13.67 -43.69 5.06
C LYS A 50 -13.54 -44.46 3.72
N GLU A 51 -12.42 -45.21 3.65
CA GLU A 51 -11.95 -46.29 2.74
C GLU A 51 -10.91 -45.86 1.68
N LEU A 52 -9.60 -46.08 1.89
CA LEU A 52 -8.79 -47.31 1.72
C LEU A 52 -8.82 -47.89 0.30
N PHE A 53 -7.69 -47.84 -0.43
CA PHE A 53 -7.11 -49.00 -1.12
C PHE A 53 -5.63 -48.78 -1.47
N HIS A 54 -4.89 -49.89 -1.41
CA HIS A 54 -3.45 -50.07 -1.40
C HIS A 54 -2.80 -50.21 -2.80
N SER A 55 -1.46 -50.21 -2.77
CA SER A 55 -0.48 -50.84 -3.69
C SER A 55 0.22 -49.87 -4.67
N ARG A 56 1.53 -49.94 -4.91
CA ARG A 56 2.55 -50.95 -4.57
C ARG A 56 3.95 -50.29 -4.70
N LEU A 57 4.83 -50.61 -3.77
CA LEU A 57 6.27 -50.33 -3.80
C LEU A 57 6.97 -51.24 -4.82
N THR A 58 7.95 -50.70 -5.55
CA THR A 58 9.05 -51.45 -6.15
C THR A 58 10.36 -50.74 -5.87
N PHE A 59 11.24 -51.42 -5.12
CA PHE A 59 12.63 -51.05 -4.90
C PHE A 59 13.47 -51.51 -6.10
N VAL A 60 14.38 -50.66 -6.59
CA VAL A 60 15.61 -51.08 -7.27
C VAL A 60 16.72 -50.12 -6.83
N THR A 61 17.76 -50.68 -6.22
CA THR A 61 19.02 -50.04 -5.85
C THR A 61 20.00 -50.08 -7.02
N TRP A 62 20.67 -48.96 -7.33
CA TRP A 62 21.97 -48.95 -8.00
C TRP A 62 22.85 -47.86 -7.37
N THR A 63 24.10 -48.24 -7.12
CA THR A 63 25.15 -47.51 -6.38
C THR A 63 25.80 -46.40 -7.21
N ALA A 64 26.36 -45.44 -6.46
CA ALA A 64 26.92 -44.17 -6.89
C ALA A 64 28.28 -44.23 -7.63
N GLN A 65 28.50 -43.22 -8.49
CA GLN A 65 29.72 -42.41 -8.71
C GLN A 65 29.52 -41.63 -10.03
N ASP A 66 29.73 -40.33 -10.19
CA ASP A 66 29.98 -39.18 -9.32
C ASP A 66 29.65 -37.93 -10.18
N THR A 67 28.97 -36.94 -9.62
CA THR A 67 29.25 -35.50 -9.79
C THR A 67 28.28 -34.75 -8.87
N PHE A 68 28.84 -34.33 -7.74
CA PHE A 68 28.18 -33.64 -6.64
C PHE A 68 27.58 -32.31 -7.07
N TYR A 69 26.26 -32.23 -7.14
CA TYR A 69 25.53 -30.99 -6.90
C TYR A 69 24.89 -31.11 -5.51
N ASN A 70 25.45 -30.39 -4.55
CA ASN A 70 25.13 -30.47 -3.13
C ASN A 70 23.82 -29.70 -2.83
N PRO A 71 22.73 -30.36 -2.39
CA PRO A 71 21.53 -29.66 -1.94
C PRO A 71 21.73 -29.22 -0.48
N LYS A 72 22.62 -28.25 -0.28
CA LYS A 72 22.79 -27.52 0.97
C LYS A 72 23.06 -26.06 0.65
N ASP A 73 22.00 -25.36 0.24
CA ASP A 73 21.87 -23.90 0.42
C ASP A 73 20.38 -23.52 0.32
N THR A 74 19.56 -24.15 1.17
CA THR A 74 18.27 -23.59 1.56
C THR A 74 18.19 -23.66 3.06
N ASP A 75 18.92 -22.75 3.71
CA ASP A 75 18.90 -22.62 5.15
C ASP A 75 17.59 -21.92 5.59
N MET A 76 16.51 -22.69 5.72
CA MET A 76 15.28 -22.27 6.41
C MET A 76 15.41 -22.41 7.95
N SER A 77 16.61 -22.60 8.51
CA SER A 77 16.77 -22.96 9.94
C SER A 77 16.58 -21.81 10.94
N GLN A 78 16.28 -20.58 10.52
CA GLN A 78 16.16 -19.44 11.46
C GLN A 78 14.85 -18.65 11.35
N ALA A 79 13.75 -19.26 10.91
CA ALA A 79 12.43 -18.65 11.03
C ALA A 79 11.91 -18.79 12.48
N ARG A 80 11.85 -17.68 13.23
CA ARG A 80 11.39 -17.63 14.62
C ARG A 80 10.11 -16.82 14.74
N TRP A 81 9.22 -17.22 15.65
CA TRP A 81 8.00 -16.46 15.94
C TRP A 81 8.34 -15.19 16.70
N ARG A 82 7.88 -14.05 16.17
CA ARG A 82 8.08 -12.73 16.76
C ARG A 82 6.75 -12.05 17.06
N TRP A 83 6.74 -11.25 18.11
CA TRP A 83 5.57 -10.57 18.63
C TRP A 83 5.64 -9.07 18.38
N PHE A 84 4.50 -8.49 18.04
CA PHE A 84 4.34 -7.08 17.73
C PHE A 84 3.14 -6.49 18.48
N TYR A 85 3.18 -5.20 18.76
CA TYR A 85 2.05 -4.41 19.27
C TYR A 85 1.74 -3.25 18.32
N LEU A 86 0.47 -2.87 18.22
CA LEU A 86 0.06 -1.69 17.48
C LEU A 86 0.31 -0.47 18.38
N ALA A 87 1.33 0.32 18.05
CA ALA A 87 1.65 1.53 18.79
C ALA A 87 0.68 2.66 18.45
N GLU A 88 0.65 3.70 19.29
CA GLU A 88 -0.11 4.94 19.03
C GLU A 88 0.30 5.62 17.71
N CYS A 89 1.50 5.30 17.24
CA CYS A 89 1.99 5.68 15.92
C CYS A 89 1.36 4.85 14.77
N GLY A 90 0.26 4.13 15.00
CA GLY A 90 -0.49 3.39 13.97
C GLY A 90 0.28 2.26 13.27
N MET A 91 1.53 2.00 13.70
CA MET A 91 2.42 1.00 13.14
C MET A 91 2.62 -0.14 14.13
N TRP A 92 2.94 -1.31 13.58
CA TRP A 92 3.28 -2.49 14.37
C TRP A 92 4.74 -2.41 14.81
N HIS A 93 4.96 -2.28 16.11
CA HIS A 93 6.28 -2.31 16.72
C HIS A 93 6.59 -3.70 17.24
N MET A 94 7.79 -4.21 16.97
CA MET A 94 8.22 -5.50 17.49
C MET A 94 8.61 -5.36 18.97
N PHE A 95 8.23 -6.34 19.79
CA PHE A 95 8.79 -6.46 21.13
C PHE A 95 10.29 -6.77 21.03
N GLN A 96 11.09 -6.22 21.94
CA GLN A 96 12.55 -6.34 21.89
C GLN A 96 12.98 -7.81 21.82
N VAL A 97 14.04 -8.12 21.07
CA VAL A 97 14.58 -9.49 20.98
C VAL A 97 15.52 -9.75 22.15
N ASN A 98 16.34 -8.76 22.51
CA ASN A 98 17.27 -8.83 23.63
C ASN A 98 16.74 -8.00 24.80
N PRO A 99 16.89 -8.47 26.05
CA PRO A 99 16.52 -7.68 27.22
C PRO A 99 17.39 -6.42 27.30
N SER A 100 16.79 -5.29 27.66
CA SER A 100 17.49 -4.03 27.91
C SER A 100 17.47 -3.69 29.40
N LYS A 101 18.32 -2.75 29.83
CA LYS A 101 18.34 -2.27 31.23
C LYS A 101 17.01 -1.64 31.66
N GLU A 102 16.18 -1.21 30.71
CA GLU A 102 14.90 -0.52 30.94
C GLU A 102 13.67 -1.44 30.74
N CYS A 103 13.83 -2.60 30.08
CA CYS A 103 12.73 -3.53 29.82
C CYS A 103 13.23 -4.97 29.66
N SER A 104 12.76 -5.87 30.54
CA SER A 104 13.08 -7.30 30.51
C SER A 104 12.12 -8.12 29.63
N LEU A 105 11.03 -7.51 29.15
CA LEU A 105 10.04 -8.20 28.31
C LEU A 105 10.54 -8.29 26.87
N THR A 106 10.88 -9.50 26.44
CA THR A 106 11.26 -9.79 25.06
C THR A 106 10.16 -10.51 24.29
N SER A 107 10.23 -10.45 22.96
CA SER A 107 9.38 -11.22 22.07
C SER A 107 9.43 -12.73 22.37
N ASP A 108 10.60 -13.26 22.75
CA ASP A 108 10.75 -14.68 23.11
C ASP A 108 10.09 -15.02 24.46
N CYS A 109 10.00 -14.06 25.39
CA CYS A 109 9.23 -14.23 26.62
C CYS A 109 7.73 -14.36 26.33
N ILE A 110 7.21 -13.53 25.43
CA ILE A 110 5.79 -13.56 25.05
C ILE A 110 5.48 -14.87 24.31
N GLU A 111 6.32 -15.26 23.34
CA GLU A 111 6.15 -16.51 22.60
C GLU A 111 6.12 -17.75 23.50
N ARG A 112 7.02 -17.83 24.49
CA ARG A 112 7.04 -18.95 25.44
C ARG A 112 5.77 -19.05 26.28
N ASN A 113 5.15 -17.91 26.63
CA ASN A 113 3.92 -17.92 27.41
C ASN A 113 2.71 -18.25 26.54
N TYR A 114 2.63 -17.68 25.33
CA TYR A 114 1.60 -18.02 24.36
C TYR A 114 1.62 -19.51 23.99
N ALA A 115 2.81 -20.09 23.76
CA ALA A 115 2.96 -21.51 23.44
C ALA A 115 2.46 -22.43 24.56
N ARG A 116 2.49 -21.97 25.82
CA ARG A 116 1.97 -22.72 26.98
C ARG A 116 0.47 -22.57 27.14
N ASN A 117 -0.08 -21.39 26.87
CA ASN A 117 -1.50 -21.12 26.96
C ASN A 117 -1.92 -20.04 25.95
N GLN A 118 -2.45 -20.48 24.80
CA GLN A 118 -2.85 -19.59 23.71
C GLN A 118 -4.12 -18.78 24.00
N GLN A 119 -4.86 -19.12 25.06
CA GLN A 119 -6.08 -18.42 25.46
C GLN A 119 -5.94 -17.78 26.85
N GLY A 120 -4.71 -17.74 27.37
CA GLY A 120 -4.42 -17.28 28.73
C GLY A 120 -4.28 -15.77 28.82
N LEU A 121 -4.49 -15.27 30.03
CA LEU A 121 -4.11 -13.92 30.44
C LEU A 121 -2.72 -13.97 31.08
N LYS A 122 -1.84 -13.02 30.75
CA LYS A 122 -0.51 -12.93 31.35
C LYS A 122 -0.08 -11.51 31.67
N GLU A 123 0.34 -11.28 32.91
CA GLU A 123 0.84 -9.99 33.36
C GLU A 123 2.35 -9.83 33.12
N TYR A 124 2.73 -8.61 32.71
CA TYR A 124 4.12 -8.17 32.58
C TYR A 124 4.29 -6.74 33.10
N SER A 125 5.40 -6.47 33.77
CA SER A 125 5.79 -5.11 34.17
C SER A 125 6.75 -4.53 33.13
N ILE A 126 6.41 -3.38 32.56
CA ILE A 126 7.20 -2.68 31.53
C ILE A 126 7.31 -1.21 31.95
N ALA A 127 8.53 -0.72 32.16
CA ALA A 127 8.81 0.66 32.55
C ALA A 127 7.95 1.16 33.73
N GLY A 128 7.73 0.31 34.73
CA GLY A 128 6.95 0.64 35.94
C GLY A 128 5.43 0.54 35.78
N CYS A 129 4.89 0.26 34.59
CA CYS A 129 3.47 0.01 34.36
C CYS A 129 3.18 -1.50 34.26
N ILE A 130 2.03 -1.93 34.77
CA ILE A 130 1.56 -3.32 34.68
C ILE A 130 0.69 -3.46 33.43
N TYR A 131 1.04 -4.43 32.59
CA TYR A 131 0.31 -4.76 31.38
C TYR A 131 -0.23 -6.19 31.43
N LEU A 132 -1.49 -6.36 31.09
CA LEU A 132 -2.14 -7.65 30.93
C LEU A 132 -2.21 -8.01 29.45
N PHE A 133 -1.67 -9.17 29.09
CA PHE A 133 -1.72 -9.73 27.75
C PHE A 133 -2.85 -10.73 27.70
N ASP A 134 -3.82 -10.46 26.84
CA ASP A 134 -4.92 -11.36 26.53
C ASP A 134 -4.63 -12.02 25.18
N PHE A 135 -4.23 -13.29 25.24
CA PHE A 135 -3.87 -14.06 24.06
C PHE A 135 -5.08 -14.56 23.27
N LEU A 136 -6.25 -14.64 23.90
CA LEU A 136 -7.48 -15.01 23.20
C LEU A 136 -7.93 -13.86 22.30
N ASP A 137 -8.02 -12.65 22.86
CA ASP A 137 -8.44 -11.46 22.12
C ASP A 137 -7.29 -10.76 21.38
N MET A 138 -6.06 -11.27 21.53
CA MET A 138 -4.84 -10.72 20.93
C MET A 138 -4.69 -9.22 21.23
N LYS A 139 -4.79 -8.86 22.50
CA LYS A 139 -4.66 -7.47 22.99
C LYS A 139 -3.74 -7.38 24.20
N GLN A 140 -3.11 -6.22 24.35
CA GLN A 140 -2.36 -5.81 25.53
C GLN A 140 -3.11 -4.67 26.21
N ILE A 141 -3.39 -4.80 27.49
CA ILE A 141 -4.14 -3.85 28.30
C ILE A 141 -3.18 -3.22 29.31
N ASN A 142 -3.14 -1.89 29.38
CA ASN A 142 -2.45 -1.19 30.45
C ASN A 142 -3.37 -1.12 31.67
N MET A 143 -2.99 -1.80 32.76
CA MET A 143 -3.82 -1.88 33.96
C MET A 143 -3.86 -0.57 34.76
N THR A 144 -2.91 0.33 34.52
CA THR A 144 -2.86 1.64 35.17
C THR A 144 -3.79 2.66 34.49
N THR A 145 -3.87 2.64 33.15
CA THR A 145 -4.68 3.61 32.37
C THR A 145 -6.01 3.04 31.86
N GLY A 146 -6.19 1.71 31.89
CA GLY A 146 -7.35 1.02 31.34
C GLY A 146 -7.40 0.96 29.81
N THR A 147 -6.39 1.49 29.11
CA THR A 147 -6.33 1.49 27.64
C THR A 147 -5.80 0.15 27.13
N ASP A 148 -6.36 -0.34 26.03
CA ASP A 148 -5.83 -1.52 25.33
C ASP A 148 -5.22 -1.18 23.96
N ARG A 149 -4.43 -2.12 23.44
CA ARG A 149 -3.90 -2.09 22.09
C ARG A 149 -3.80 -3.50 21.49
N PRO A 150 -4.03 -3.67 20.18
CA PRO A 150 -3.82 -4.95 19.51
C PRO A 150 -2.36 -5.45 19.57
N ILE A 151 -2.19 -6.77 19.69
CA ILE A 151 -0.92 -7.49 19.53
C ILE A 151 -1.03 -8.55 18.43
N LYS A 152 0.10 -8.96 17.83
CA LYS A 152 0.12 -10.03 16.82
C LYS A 152 1.40 -10.85 16.86
N ARG A 153 1.29 -12.09 16.38
CA ARG A 153 2.37 -13.06 16.22
C ARG A 153 2.67 -13.27 14.73
N VAL A 154 3.94 -13.21 14.33
CA VAL A 154 4.38 -13.32 12.92
C VAL A 154 5.64 -14.19 12.84
N LEU A 155 5.73 -15.03 11.81
CA LEU A 155 6.95 -15.81 11.53
C LEU A 155 7.98 -14.90 10.87
N HIS A 156 9.17 -14.80 11.45
CA HIS A 156 10.23 -13.86 11.04
C HIS A 156 11.55 -14.61 10.81
N SER A 157 12.18 -14.43 9.64
CA SER A 157 13.49 -15.02 9.31
C SER A 157 14.62 -14.02 9.57
N ASP A 158 15.67 -14.41 10.27
CA ASP A 158 16.83 -13.53 10.55
C ASP A 158 17.66 -13.17 9.29
N THR A 159 17.50 -13.91 8.18
CA THR A 159 18.09 -13.65 6.86
C THR A 159 17.21 -12.80 5.93
N GLY A 160 15.97 -12.54 6.33
CA GLY A 160 15.02 -11.68 5.59
C GLY A 160 14.94 -10.32 6.26
N PHE A 161 15.53 -9.31 5.63
CA PHE A 161 15.41 -7.88 5.96
C PHE A 161 15.22 -7.56 7.45
N ARG A 162 16.33 -7.19 8.11
CA ARG A 162 16.27 -6.36 9.33
C ARG A 162 15.19 -5.31 9.10
N CYS A 163 14.18 -5.28 9.98
CA CYS A 163 13.36 -4.08 10.15
C CYS A 163 14.31 -2.98 10.65
N ILE A 164 14.99 -2.33 9.70
CA ILE A 164 15.74 -1.12 9.95
C ILE A 164 14.65 -0.08 10.15
N CYS A 165 14.53 0.31 11.40
CA CYS A 165 13.94 1.53 11.91
C CYS A 165 14.55 2.78 11.25
N ASN A 166 14.40 2.91 9.93
CA ASN A 166 14.60 4.13 9.15
C ASN A 166 13.37 4.50 8.28
N ASN A 167 12.37 3.62 8.17
CA ASN A 167 11.07 4.01 7.61
C ASN A 167 10.18 4.50 8.75
N ILE A 168 10.22 5.81 8.98
CA ILE A 168 9.20 6.50 9.76
C ILE A 168 7.90 6.48 8.94
N ALA A 169 7.17 5.37 9.00
CA ALA A 169 5.76 5.40 8.69
C ALA A 169 5.07 5.98 9.92
N LEU A 170 4.72 7.26 9.83
CA LEU A 170 3.92 7.96 10.84
C LEU A 170 2.52 7.34 10.94
N PRO A 171 1.86 7.45 12.11
CA PRO A 171 0.51 6.96 12.35
C PRO A 171 -0.48 7.30 11.26
N SER A 172 -1.33 6.32 10.95
CA SER A 172 -2.71 6.59 10.56
C SER A 172 -3.23 7.70 11.51
N PRO A 173 -3.71 8.85 11.01
CA PRO A 173 -4.03 9.98 11.87
C PRO A 173 -5.10 9.56 12.89
N ALA A 174 -4.68 9.37 14.15
CA ALA A 174 -5.57 9.14 15.28
C ALA A 174 -6.27 10.45 15.74
N HIS A 175 -6.14 11.52 14.96
CA HIS A 175 -6.93 12.73 15.06
C HIS A 175 -7.56 13.01 13.69
N GLN A 176 -8.65 12.29 13.40
CA GLN A 176 -9.66 12.87 12.53
C GLN A 176 -10.34 13.97 13.37
N GLU A 177 -9.81 15.19 13.28
CA GLU A 177 -10.67 16.34 13.53
C GLU A 177 -11.85 16.22 12.56
N LYS A 178 -13.06 16.36 13.06
CA LYS A 178 -14.30 16.10 12.31
C LYS A 178 -14.21 16.84 10.97
N ILE A 179 -14.11 16.07 9.89
CA ILE A 179 -14.16 16.58 8.53
C ILE A 179 -15.44 17.41 8.42
N THR A 180 -15.30 18.72 8.18
CA THR A 180 -16.45 19.54 7.81
C THR A 180 -17.01 18.97 6.50
N PRO A 181 -18.32 18.69 6.40
CA PRO A 181 -18.88 17.98 5.25
C PRO A 181 -18.69 18.65 3.88
N ASP A 182 -18.30 19.93 3.85
CA ASP A 182 -18.34 20.75 2.64
C ASP A 182 -17.06 20.72 1.77
N GLU A 183 -15.91 20.28 2.29
CA GLU A 183 -14.66 20.26 1.51
C GLU A 183 -14.12 18.84 1.24
N PRO A 184 -13.70 18.54 -0.01
CA PRO A 184 -13.25 17.19 -0.39
C PRO A 184 -11.92 16.78 0.26
N TYR A 185 -11.15 17.74 0.79
CA TYR A 185 -9.92 17.51 1.54
C TYR A 185 -9.62 18.69 2.47
N GLN A 186 -8.77 18.49 3.46
CA GLN A 186 -8.22 19.54 4.32
C GLN A 186 -6.69 19.55 4.26
N ILE A 187 -6.09 20.72 4.45
CA ILE A 187 -4.64 20.88 4.59
C ILE A 187 -4.36 21.39 5.99
N ILE A 188 -3.71 20.57 6.81
CA ILE A 188 -3.44 20.85 8.22
C ILE A 188 -1.95 21.18 8.37
N PRO A 189 -1.58 22.43 8.69
CA PRO A 189 -0.19 22.76 9.00
C PRO A 189 0.32 21.94 10.18
N LEU A 190 1.50 21.34 10.03
CA LEU A 190 2.11 20.59 11.11
C LEU A 190 2.95 21.51 12.00
N ASP A 191 2.82 21.32 13.31
CA ASP A 191 3.69 21.97 14.30
C ASP A 191 5.15 21.54 14.09
N ARG A 192 6.08 22.51 14.12
CA ARG A 192 7.52 22.26 13.92
C ARG A 192 8.11 21.32 14.97
N ASP A 193 7.52 21.28 16.16
CA ASP A 193 7.94 20.41 17.25
C ASP A 193 7.34 19.02 17.21
N ALA A 194 6.28 18.81 16.43
CA ALA A 194 5.66 17.51 16.26
C ALA A 194 6.65 16.50 15.66
N ARG A 195 6.59 15.25 16.15
CA ARG A 195 7.36 14.12 15.60
C ARG A 195 7.09 13.93 14.11
N GLU A 196 5.85 14.16 13.69
CA GLU A 196 5.39 14.09 12.31
C GLU A 196 6.19 15.05 11.40
N PHE A 197 6.22 16.34 11.78
CA PHE A 197 7.01 17.36 11.07
C PHE A 197 8.49 17.00 11.01
N LYS A 198 9.09 16.63 12.16
CA LYS A 198 10.51 16.28 12.26
C LYS A 198 10.88 15.11 11.35
N SER A 199 9.98 14.14 11.19
CA SER A 199 10.20 12.97 10.33
C SER A 199 10.16 13.33 8.83
N VAL A 200 9.15 14.10 8.41
CA VAL A 200 9.04 14.57 7.02
C VAL A 200 10.21 15.50 6.68
N LYS A 201 10.55 16.41 7.60
CA LYS A 201 11.73 17.27 7.48
C LYS A 201 13.00 16.45 7.28
N LYS A 202 13.23 15.41 8.08
CA LYS A 202 14.40 14.54 7.97
C LYS A 202 14.53 13.98 6.54
N LEU A 203 13.48 13.32 6.04
CA LEU A 203 13.45 12.75 4.68
C LEU A 203 13.75 13.80 3.59
N PHE A 204 13.20 15.00 3.72
CA PHE A 204 13.46 16.09 2.78
C PHE A 204 14.92 16.55 2.84
N THR A 205 15.43 16.80 4.05
CA THR A 205 16.79 17.33 4.26
C THR A 205 17.91 16.34 3.97
N GLU A 206 17.60 15.04 3.85
CA GLU A 206 18.58 14.01 3.42
C GLU A 206 19.27 14.36 2.10
N THR A 207 18.57 15.05 1.20
CA THR A 207 19.14 15.46 -0.10
C THR A 207 18.99 16.95 -0.42
N MET A 208 18.30 17.70 0.44
CA MET A 208 18.11 19.15 0.31
C MET A 208 18.42 19.87 1.64
N PRO A 209 19.64 19.72 2.23
CA PRO A 209 19.95 20.24 3.56
C PRO A 209 19.97 21.78 3.63
N ASN A 210 20.25 22.44 2.50
CA ASN A 210 20.36 23.91 2.41
C ASN A 210 19.03 24.59 2.04
N ALA A 211 17.98 23.83 1.73
CA ALA A 211 16.69 24.41 1.36
C ALA A 211 15.88 24.81 2.60
N GLY A 212 15.37 26.04 2.58
CA GLY A 212 14.58 26.58 3.68
C GLY A 212 13.15 26.06 3.63
N ILE A 213 12.77 25.17 4.54
CA ILE A 213 11.38 24.70 4.65
C ILE A 213 10.49 25.82 5.18
N HIS A 214 9.56 26.27 4.35
CA HIS A 214 8.52 27.23 4.70
C HIS A 214 7.46 26.57 5.58
N SER A 215 6.88 25.47 5.10
CA SER A 215 5.82 24.73 5.79
C SER A 215 5.83 23.25 5.41
N ILE A 216 5.36 22.41 6.33
CA ILE A 216 4.95 21.03 6.05
C ILE A 216 3.52 20.92 6.51
N GLN A 217 2.64 20.48 5.61
CA GLN A 217 1.21 20.40 5.86
C GLN A 217 0.72 19.00 5.54
N ARG A 218 -0.07 18.39 6.42
CA ARG A 218 -0.71 17.10 6.13
C ARG A 218 -1.96 17.31 5.29
N ILE A 219 -2.09 16.51 4.26
CA ILE A 219 -3.28 16.44 3.40
C ILE A 219 -4.19 15.36 3.99
N GLN A 220 -5.43 15.74 4.32
CA GLN A 220 -6.46 14.82 4.77
C GLN A 220 -7.58 14.75 3.73
N ASN A 221 -7.65 13.63 3.01
CA ASN A 221 -8.75 13.34 2.10
C ASN A 221 -9.27 11.93 2.39
N SER A 222 -10.43 11.84 3.03
CA SER A 222 -11.02 10.56 3.48
C SER A 222 -11.38 9.64 2.31
N HIS A 223 -11.83 10.21 1.19
CA HIS A 223 -12.17 9.44 -0.01
C HIS A 223 -10.93 8.81 -0.63
N LEU A 224 -9.88 9.60 -0.87
CA LEU A 224 -8.63 9.09 -1.43
C LEU A 224 -7.95 8.09 -0.50
N TRP A 225 -8.00 8.33 0.81
CA TRP A 225 -7.48 7.40 1.80
C TRP A 225 -8.20 6.05 1.76
N GLU A 226 -9.52 6.06 1.66
CA GLU A 226 -10.30 4.82 1.58
C GLU A 226 -10.03 4.06 0.27
N CYS A 227 -9.91 4.77 -0.86
CA CYS A 227 -9.51 4.17 -2.14
C CYS A 227 -8.12 3.53 -2.04
N PHE A 228 -7.14 4.22 -1.46
CA PHE A 228 -5.79 3.71 -1.22
C PHE A 228 -5.80 2.47 -0.31
N ARG A 229 -6.55 2.50 0.80
CA ARG A 229 -6.67 1.35 1.72
C ARG A 229 -7.29 0.13 1.05
N ARG A 230 -8.32 0.32 0.22
CA ARG A 230 -8.93 -0.77 -0.55
C ARG A 230 -7.94 -1.36 -1.54
N LYS A 231 -7.19 -0.51 -2.26
CA LYS A 231 -6.15 -0.99 -3.18
C LYS A 231 -5.05 -1.77 -2.46
N ARG A 232 -4.59 -1.28 -1.32
CA ARG A 232 -3.63 -1.97 -0.44
C ARG A 232 -4.13 -3.35 -0.02
N LYS A 233 -5.40 -3.45 0.41
CA LYS A 233 -6.01 -4.73 0.80
C LYS A 233 -6.17 -5.69 -0.39
N GLN A 234 -6.53 -5.16 -1.55
CA GLN A 234 -6.65 -5.94 -2.78
C GLN A 234 -5.30 -6.55 -3.16
N LEU A 235 -4.24 -5.74 -3.24
CA LEU A 235 -2.91 -6.19 -3.63
C LEU A 235 -2.33 -7.20 -2.61
N SER A 236 -2.52 -6.97 -1.31
CA SER A 236 -2.01 -7.89 -0.27
C SER A 236 -2.70 -9.25 -0.31
N THR A 237 -4.02 -9.27 -0.53
CA THR A 237 -4.80 -10.51 -0.67
C THR A 237 -4.42 -11.27 -1.93
N THR A 238 -4.26 -10.55 -3.06
CA THR A 238 -3.95 -11.17 -4.35
C THR A 238 -2.56 -11.80 -4.36
N LYS A 239 -1.56 -11.12 -3.76
CA LYS A 239 -0.16 -11.56 -3.79
C LYS A 239 0.26 -12.43 -2.61
N LYS A 240 -0.61 -12.57 -1.59
CA LYS A 240 -0.34 -13.31 -0.34
C LYS A 240 1.00 -12.95 0.32
N MET A 241 1.42 -11.69 0.18
CA MET A 241 2.68 -11.17 0.71
C MET A 241 2.49 -9.78 1.30
N THR A 242 3.45 -9.35 2.11
CA THR A 242 3.53 -7.97 2.58
C THR A 242 3.84 -7.06 1.40
N LEU A 243 3.06 -6.00 1.22
CA LEU A 243 3.31 -5.02 0.17
C LEU A 243 4.40 -4.05 0.59
N ASP A 244 5.32 -3.77 -0.32
CA ASP A 244 6.25 -2.66 -0.19
C ASP A 244 5.48 -1.33 -0.38
N GLU A 245 5.44 -0.53 0.67
CA GLU A 245 4.80 0.78 0.76
C GLU A 245 5.89 1.79 1.11
N ARG A 246 6.04 2.84 0.30
CA ARG A 246 7.11 3.83 0.46
C ARG A 246 6.56 5.25 0.48
N LEU A 247 7.21 6.11 1.24
CA LEU A 247 7.05 7.56 1.13
C LEU A 247 7.98 8.07 0.05
N LEU A 248 7.43 8.68 -1.00
CA LEU A 248 8.20 9.16 -2.15
C LEU A 248 7.77 10.57 -2.55
N PHE A 249 8.73 11.34 -3.08
CA PHE A 249 8.54 12.73 -3.45
C PHE A 249 7.99 12.86 -4.87
N HIS A 250 7.07 13.80 -5.06
CA HIS A 250 6.55 14.20 -6.36
C HIS A 250 6.66 15.72 -6.50
N GLY A 251 7.56 16.16 -7.38
CA GLY A 251 7.69 17.56 -7.73
C GLY A 251 6.67 17.93 -8.79
N THR A 252 5.95 19.03 -8.59
CA THR A 252 4.93 19.50 -9.52
C THR A 252 4.79 21.01 -9.47
N ASP A 253 4.05 21.57 -10.42
CA ASP A 253 3.69 22.98 -10.42
C ASP A 253 2.65 23.27 -9.32
N ARG A 254 2.75 24.43 -8.65
CA ARG A 254 1.81 24.82 -7.58
C ARG A 254 0.35 24.81 -8.04
N ARG A 255 0.10 25.06 -9.33
CA ARG A 255 -1.24 25.00 -9.94
C ARG A 255 -1.87 23.61 -9.87
N ASN A 256 -1.06 22.55 -9.82
CA ASN A 256 -1.54 21.17 -9.78
C ASN A 256 -1.89 20.71 -8.35
N ILE A 257 -1.37 21.37 -7.32
CA ILE A 257 -1.49 20.91 -5.92
C ILE A 257 -2.94 20.75 -5.50
N LYS A 258 -3.80 21.76 -5.75
CA LYS A 258 -5.23 21.68 -5.39
C LYS A 258 -5.92 20.48 -6.06
N SER A 259 -5.64 20.26 -7.35
CA SER A 259 -6.21 19.13 -8.09
C SER A 259 -5.74 17.79 -7.54
N ILE A 260 -4.45 17.67 -7.19
CA ILE A 260 -3.90 16.42 -6.64
C ILE A 260 -4.50 16.14 -5.25
N CYS A 261 -4.63 17.15 -4.40
CA CYS A 261 -5.23 16.98 -3.07
C CYS A 261 -6.72 16.59 -3.15
N ALA A 262 -7.47 17.13 -4.12
CA ALA A 262 -8.89 16.84 -4.28
C ALA A 262 -9.17 15.51 -4.99
N TYR A 263 -8.46 15.24 -6.08
CA TYR A 263 -8.82 14.21 -7.06
C TYR A 263 -7.72 13.17 -7.31
N ASN A 264 -6.63 13.24 -6.55
CA ASN A 264 -5.43 12.42 -6.72
C ASN A 264 -4.65 12.74 -8.00
N PHE A 265 -3.58 11.97 -8.25
CA PHE A 265 -2.79 12.05 -9.47
C PHE A 265 -3.57 11.49 -10.66
N ASP A 266 -3.61 12.25 -11.75
CA ASP A 266 -4.32 11.88 -12.96
C ASP A 266 -3.34 11.40 -14.05
N LEU A 267 -3.45 10.12 -14.39
CA LEU A 267 -2.62 9.43 -15.39
C LEU A 267 -2.73 10.05 -16.78
N ARG A 268 -3.80 10.79 -17.09
CA ARG A 268 -3.95 11.49 -18.38
C ARG A 268 -2.96 12.64 -18.55
N PHE A 269 -2.38 13.13 -17.45
CA PHE A 269 -1.31 14.13 -17.46
C PHE A 269 0.10 13.49 -17.39
N ALA A 270 0.20 12.16 -17.33
CA ALA A 270 1.47 11.45 -17.53
C ALA A 270 1.99 11.73 -18.95
N GLY A 271 3.24 12.17 -19.11
CA GLY A 271 3.75 12.68 -20.42
C GLY A 271 4.39 14.03 -20.37
N SER A 272 3.99 14.85 -19.41
CA SER A 272 4.35 16.27 -19.41
C SER A 272 5.85 16.53 -19.19
N ASN A 273 6.59 15.58 -18.59
CA ASN A 273 7.98 15.77 -18.16
C ASN A 273 8.89 14.55 -18.48
N GLY A 274 8.74 13.92 -19.65
CA GLY A 274 9.55 12.78 -20.10
C GLY A 274 9.04 11.44 -19.57
N ASN A 275 8.72 10.50 -20.48
CA ASN A 275 8.09 9.21 -20.17
C ASN A 275 9.00 8.02 -20.45
N LEU A 276 10.28 8.12 -20.09
CA LEU A 276 11.26 7.09 -20.41
C LEU A 276 10.95 5.72 -19.77
N LEU A 277 10.22 5.72 -18.65
CA LEU A 277 9.87 4.53 -17.86
C LEU A 277 8.39 4.13 -18.00
N GLY A 278 7.65 4.79 -18.91
CA GLY A 278 6.24 4.55 -19.16
C GLY A 278 5.33 5.75 -18.90
N ASN A 279 4.09 5.63 -19.33
CA ASN A 279 3.04 6.64 -19.19
C ASN A 279 2.32 6.46 -17.85
N GLY A 280 3.03 6.72 -16.75
CA GLY A 280 2.51 6.60 -15.38
C GLY A 280 2.79 7.82 -14.51
N ILE A 281 2.51 7.69 -13.22
CA ILE A 281 2.79 8.73 -12.21
C ILE A 281 4.18 8.48 -11.63
N TYR A 282 5.06 9.47 -11.75
CA TYR A 282 6.46 9.38 -11.35
C TYR A 282 6.67 9.87 -9.92
N PHE A 283 7.44 9.12 -9.15
CA PHE A 283 7.85 9.46 -7.80
C PHE A 283 9.35 9.27 -7.65
N ALA A 284 9.99 10.18 -6.92
CA ALA A 284 11.41 10.13 -6.63
C ALA A 284 11.66 9.71 -5.18
N LYS A 285 12.67 8.87 -4.98
CA LYS A 285 13.18 8.55 -3.63
C LYS A 285 13.74 9.79 -2.93
N HIS A 286 14.37 10.68 -3.68
CA HIS A 286 15.07 11.86 -3.15
C HIS A 286 14.37 13.17 -3.52
N ALA A 287 14.22 14.06 -2.54
CA ALA A 287 13.64 15.39 -2.71
C ALA A 287 14.40 16.23 -3.74
N SER A 288 15.74 16.10 -3.81
CA SER A 288 16.57 16.82 -4.78
C SER A 288 16.24 16.48 -6.24
N TYR A 289 15.86 15.23 -6.52
CA TYR A 289 15.42 14.81 -7.84
C TYR A 289 14.03 15.37 -8.16
N ALA A 290 13.09 15.27 -7.22
CA ALA A 290 11.74 15.86 -7.35
C ALA A 290 11.76 17.38 -7.53
N ASN A 291 12.70 18.09 -6.89
CA ASN A 291 12.86 19.55 -7.00
C ASN A 291 13.05 20.03 -8.45
N ARG A 292 13.63 19.21 -9.33
CA ARG A 292 13.80 19.54 -10.77
C ARG A 292 12.47 19.74 -11.50
N PHE A 293 11.39 19.16 -10.97
CA PHE A 293 10.04 19.23 -11.53
C PHE A 293 9.16 20.26 -10.81
N CYS A 294 9.66 20.88 -9.73
CA CYS A 294 8.99 21.98 -9.04
C CYS A 294 9.20 23.25 -9.88
N ARG A 295 8.21 23.59 -10.72
CA ARG A 295 8.29 24.78 -11.58
C ARG A 295 8.06 26.06 -10.77
N ASN A 296 8.86 27.08 -11.09
CA ASN A 296 8.78 28.42 -10.51
C ASN A 296 8.03 29.35 -11.47
N GLU A 297 7.23 30.27 -10.94
CA GLU A 297 6.95 31.51 -11.67
C GLU A 297 8.23 32.32 -11.70
N LYS A 298 8.84 32.53 -12.88
CA LYS A 298 10.07 33.34 -13.00
C LYS A 298 9.76 34.78 -12.60
N ARG A 299 10.00 35.14 -11.34
CA ARG A 299 10.08 36.53 -10.87
C ARG A 299 11.54 36.89 -10.65
N ASN A 300 12.08 37.68 -11.58
CA ASN A 300 13.32 38.46 -11.52
C ASN A 300 14.19 38.28 -10.27
N GLY A 301 14.97 37.20 -10.20
CA GLY A 301 16.04 37.02 -9.21
C GLY A 301 15.62 36.75 -7.76
N THR A 302 14.33 36.73 -7.43
CA THR A 302 13.86 36.40 -6.07
C THR A 302 13.72 34.89 -5.87
N PRO A 303 14.10 34.32 -4.70
CA PRO A 303 13.80 32.93 -4.35
C PRO A 303 12.29 32.71 -4.40
N THR A 304 11.81 31.89 -5.33
CA THR A 304 10.40 31.61 -5.50
C THR A 304 10.02 30.41 -4.66
N LEU A 305 9.00 30.56 -3.82
CA LEU A 305 8.42 29.48 -3.02
C LEU A 305 7.99 28.32 -3.92
N LYS A 306 8.61 27.16 -3.72
CA LYS A 306 8.32 25.89 -4.40
C LYS A 306 7.42 25.01 -3.55
N SER A 307 6.77 24.07 -4.20
CA SER A 307 5.94 23.05 -3.54
C SER A 307 6.24 21.68 -4.12
N MET A 308 6.28 20.67 -3.26
CA MET A 308 6.30 19.27 -3.65
C MET A 308 5.40 18.43 -2.74
N ILE A 309 4.96 17.29 -3.24
CA ILE A 309 4.13 16.35 -2.47
C ILE A 309 5.02 15.20 -2.00
N LEU A 310 4.88 14.81 -0.74
CA LEU A 310 5.36 13.53 -0.23
C LEU A 310 4.15 12.59 -0.15
N ALA A 311 4.17 11.52 -0.93
CA ALA A 311 3.04 10.61 -1.09
C ALA A 311 3.39 9.21 -0.56
N ARG A 312 2.38 8.52 -0.02
CA ARG A 312 2.45 7.06 0.19
C ARG A 312 2.17 6.37 -1.14
N VAL A 313 3.07 5.48 -1.52
CA VAL A 313 3.01 4.76 -2.78
C VAL A 313 3.13 3.26 -2.52
N LEU A 314 2.14 2.50 -3.00
CA LEU A 314 2.19 1.03 -3.02
C LEU A 314 3.08 0.59 -4.20
N VAL A 315 4.39 0.60 -3.97
CA VAL A 315 5.37 0.22 -5.00
C VAL A 315 5.35 -1.28 -5.26
N GLY A 316 5.07 -2.08 -4.23
CA GLY A 316 5.00 -3.54 -4.31
C GLY A 316 6.22 -4.14 -5.01
N GLU A 317 5.96 -5.12 -5.87
CA GLU A 317 7.01 -5.72 -6.71
C GLU A 317 7.20 -4.90 -7.98
N PHE A 318 8.44 -4.57 -8.31
CA PHE A 318 8.76 -3.70 -9.45
C PHE A 318 9.60 -4.37 -10.52
N THR A 319 9.58 -3.79 -11.72
CA THR A 319 10.42 -4.16 -12.87
C THR A 319 10.99 -2.90 -13.53
N LEU A 320 11.93 -3.04 -14.48
CA LEU A 320 12.41 -1.89 -15.24
C LEU A 320 11.27 -1.25 -16.05
N GLY A 321 11.25 0.08 -16.07
CA GLY A 321 10.35 0.84 -16.92
C GLY A 321 10.81 0.84 -18.37
N GLU A 322 9.84 0.93 -19.27
CA GLU A 322 10.08 1.03 -20.71
C GLU A 322 9.27 2.17 -21.29
N THR A 323 9.81 2.85 -22.31
CA THR A 323 9.12 3.99 -22.93
C THR A 323 7.83 3.54 -23.62
N GLY A 324 6.75 4.29 -23.44
CA GLY A 324 5.48 4.06 -24.13
C GLY A 324 4.56 3.01 -23.50
N ILE A 325 4.99 2.28 -22.46
CA ILE A 325 4.08 1.37 -21.75
C ILE A 325 3.02 2.17 -20.97
N CYS A 326 1.76 1.77 -21.07
CA CYS A 326 0.66 2.38 -20.29
C CYS A 326 0.26 1.52 -19.08
N ARG A 327 0.99 0.42 -18.86
CA ARG A 327 0.77 -0.52 -17.77
C ARG A 327 2.05 -1.29 -17.51
N VAL A 328 2.25 -1.66 -16.24
CA VAL A 328 3.28 -2.59 -15.79
C VAL A 328 3.32 -3.90 -16.60
N PRO A 329 4.51 -4.39 -16.97
CA PRO A 329 4.68 -5.68 -17.64
C PRO A 329 4.13 -6.86 -16.83
N SER A 330 3.81 -7.95 -17.53
CA SER A 330 3.45 -9.23 -16.92
C SER A 330 4.71 -10.00 -16.49
N LYS A 331 4.62 -10.69 -15.36
CA LYS A 331 5.67 -11.56 -14.80
C LYS A 331 5.77 -12.91 -15.51
N SER A 332 4.67 -13.36 -16.10
CA SER A 332 4.61 -14.68 -16.74
C SER A 332 3.98 -14.62 -18.12
N GLN A 333 4.27 -15.63 -18.94
CA GLN A 333 3.64 -15.81 -20.26
C GLN A 333 2.11 -15.92 -20.16
N THR A 334 1.58 -16.37 -19.02
CA THR A 334 0.14 -16.52 -18.79
C THR A 334 -0.61 -15.19 -18.62
N LYS A 335 0.09 -14.04 -18.49
CA LYS A 335 -0.48 -12.68 -18.31
C LYS A 335 -1.43 -12.54 -17.10
N ARG A 336 -1.30 -13.41 -16.10
CA ARG A 336 -2.14 -13.41 -14.89
C ARG A 336 -1.48 -12.72 -13.69
N GLU A 337 -0.16 -12.56 -13.74
CA GLU A 337 0.62 -11.93 -12.69
C GLU A 337 1.32 -10.70 -13.24
N PHE A 338 1.11 -9.56 -12.60
CA PHE A 338 1.72 -8.29 -12.99
C PHE A 338 2.62 -7.79 -11.86
N TYR A 339 3.67 -7.05 -12.24
CA TYR A 339 4.35 -6.16 -11.30
C TYR A 339 3.37 -5.07 -10.81
N ASP A 340 3.72 -4.36 -9.75
CA ASP A 340 2.92 -3.27 -9.19
C ASP A 340 3.44 -1.89 -9.62
N SER A 341 4.73 -1.78 -9.91
CA SER A 341 5.36 -0.54 -10.38
C SER A 341 6.53 -0.79 -11.34
N CYS A 342 7.01 0.28 -11.96
CA CYS A 342 8.24 0.30 -12.74
C CYS A 342 9.31 1.17 -12.06
N VAL A 343 10.58 0.87 -12.29
CA VAL A 343 11.73 1.62 -11.75
C VAL A 343 12.75 1.98 -12.83
N ASP A 344 13.64 2.92 -12.52
CA ASP A 344 14.79 3.28 -13.36
C ASP A 344 15.93 2.25 -13.30
N GLU A 345 16.17 1.65 -12.14
CA GLU A 345 17.18 0.60 -11.93
C GLU A 345 16.73 -0.39 -10.84
N PHE A 346 17.19 -1.64 -10.89
CA PHE A 346 16.76 -2.68 -9.96
C PHE A 346 17.40 -2.57 -8.57
N ASP A 347 18.72 -2.37 -8.52
CA ASP A 347 19.47 -2.48 -7.26
C ASP A 347 19.26 -1.26 -6.36
N HIS A 348 19.21 -0.07 -6.95
CA HIS A 348 19.14 1.19 -6.23
C HIS A 348 18.11 2.16 -6.82
N PRO A 349 16.83 1.77 -6.94
CA PRO A 349 15.82 2.56 -7.64
C PRO A 349 15.70 3.97 -7.05
N LYS A 350 15.86 4.98 -7.90
CA LYS A 350 15.70 6.39 -7.56
C LYS A 350 14.34 6.92 -7.99
N VAL A 351 13.74 6.30 -9.00
CA VAL A 351 12.45 6.69 -9.57
C VAL A 351 11.52 5.48 -9.57
N PHE A 352 10.29 5.69 -9.13
CA PHE A 352 9.21 4.71 -9.19
C PHE A 352 8.07 5.27 -10.04
N VAL A 353 7.48 4.40 -10.86
CA VAL A 353 6.35 4.74 -11.74
C VAL A 353 5.20 3.79 -11.44
N VAL A 354 4.05 4.34 -11.08
CA VAL A 354 2.81 3.59 -10.87
C VAL A 354 1.77 3.96 -11.91
N PHE A 355 0.91 3.00 -12.24
CA PHE A 355 -0.05 3.10 -13.35
C PHE A 355 -1.51 3.03 -12.87
N ASP A 356 -1.74 3.16 -11.57
CA ASP A 356 -3.06 3.26 -10.95
C ASP A 356 -3.01 4.34 -9.86
N SER A 357 -3.86 5.35 -9.96
CA SER A 357 -3.91 6.46 -8.98
C SER A 357 -4.25 5.97 -7.57
N ASN A 358 -4.99 4.86 -7.44
CA ASN A 358 -5.33 4.29 -6.15
C ASN A 358 -4.15 3.59 -5.45
N GLN A 359 -3.01 3.41 -6.14
CA GLN A 359 -1.75 3.00 -5.49
C GLN A 359 -1.09 4.15 -4.73
N VAL A 360 -1.66 5.37 -4.79
CA VAL A 360 -1.06 6.57 -4.23
C VAL A 360 -2.02 7.29 -3.31
N TYR A 361 -1.49 7.77 -2.19
CA TYR A 361 -2.14 8.76 -1.34
C TYR A 361 -1.21 9.98 -1.14
N PRO A 362 -1.60 11.19 -1.59
CA PRO A 362 -0.84 12.40 -1.31
C PRO A 362 -0.98 12.73 0.19
N GLU A 363 0.09 12.56 0.96
CA GLU A 363 0.02 12.64 2.42
C GLU A 363 0.51 13.98 2.97
N TYR A 364 1.58 14.54 2.41
CA TYR A 364 2.10 15.84 2.84
C TYR A 364 2.36 16.76 1.66
N LEU A 365 2.09 18.05 1.88
CA LEU A 365 2.54 19.16 1.06
C LEU A 365 3.74 19.80 1.76
N ILE A 366 4.86 19.90 1.06
CA ILE A 366 6.07 20.57 1.54
C ILE A 366 6.27 21.83 0.70
N GLU A 367 6.28 22.99 1.36
CA GLU A 367 6.66 24.25 0.73
C GLU A 367 8.04 24.70 1.21
N PHE A 368 8.88 25.14 0.28
CA PHE A 368 10.29 25.46 0.56
C PHE A 368 10.86 26.47 -0.44
N TYR A 369 11.98 27.10 -0.07
CA TYR A 369 12.73 28.04 -0.90
C TYR A 369 13.95 27.38 -1.56
#